data_AF-A0A0K1S7R4-F1
#
_entry.id   AF-A0A0K1S7R4-F1
#
_cell.length_a   1.000
_cell.length_b   1.000
_cell.length_c   1.000
_cell.angle_alpha   90.00
_cell.angle_beta   90.00
_cell.angle_gamma   90.00
#
_symmetry.space_group_name_H-M   'P 1'
#
loop_
_entity.id
_entity.type
_entity.pdbx_description
1 polymer ?
#
loop_
_entity_poly.entity_id
_entity_poly.type
_entity_poly.pdbx_seq_one_letter_code
_entity_poly.pdbx_strand_id
1 'polypeptide(L)'
;MDKDDQVAIDLKSENFDGVLILLADDGSTVAENDDGPDGGTNALLFARITESGKYIIRVRAFGETGGGKFTLKLTRLRAVEGKN
;
A
#
# COMPACT_ATOMS: atom_id res chain seq x y z
N MET A 1 13.50 1.03 0.31
CA MET A 1 12.94 2.09 1.16
C MET A 1 13.87 2.28 2.33
N ASP A 2 13.92 3.49 2.87
CA ASP A 2 14.86 3.85 3.93
C ASP A 2 14.13 3.86 5.27
N LYS A 3 14.84 3.54 6.36
CA LYS A 3 14.33 3.66 7.71
C LYS A 3 13.73 5.06 7.91
N ASP A 4 12.58 5.10 8.58
CA ASP A 4 11.76 6.27 8.88
C ASP A 4 11.01 6.89 7.70
N ASP A 5 11.12 6.32 6.48
CA ASP A 5 10.19 6.64 5.40
C ASP A 5 8.75 6.42 5.88
N GLN A 6 7.88 7.39 5.57
CA GLN A 6 6.44 7.21 5.60
C GLN A 6 5.96 7.07 4.17
N VAL A 7 5.22 6.01 3.87
CA VAL A 7 4.73 5.74 2.51
C VAL A 7 3.21 5.61 2.49
N ALA A 8 2.61 6.08 1.40
CA ALA A 8 1.24 5.82 1.04
C ALA A 8 1.23 5.00 -0.27
N ILE A 9 0.49 3.91 -0.30
CA ILE A 9 0.34 3.03 -1.45
C ILE A 9 -1.14 3.03 -1.81
N ASP A 10 -1.46 3.54 -3.00
CA ASP A 10 -2.82 3.70 -3.52
C ASP A 10 -3.03 2.68 -4.65
N LEU A 11 -4.04 1.82 -4.48
CA LEU A 11 -4.46 0.81 -5.45
C LEU A 11 -5.85 1.17 -5.96
N LYS A 12 -5.97 1.31 -7.29
CA LYS A 12 -7.26 1.52 -7.95
C LYS A 12 -7.55 0.48 -9.00
N SER A 13 -8.78 -0.04 -8.99
CA SER A 13 -9.25 -1.03 -9.95
C SER A 13 -10.76 -0.94 -10.15
N GLU A 14 -11.19 -0.94 -11.40
CA GLU A 14 -12.60 -1.13 -11.79
C GLU A 14 -12.93 -2.60 -12.04
N ASN A 15 -11.95 -3.50 -11.86
CA ASN A 15 -12.08 -4.92 -12.21
C ASN A 15 -12.17 -5.84 -11.00
N PHE A 16 -11.74 -5.41 -9.82
CA PHE A 16 -11.73 -6.23 -8.62
C PHE A 16 -11.68 -5.37 -7.37
N ASP A 17 -12.10 -5.97 -6.26
CA ASP A 17 -11.94 -5.43 -4.91
C ASP A 17 -10.52 -5.63 -4.41
N GLY A 18 -9.81 -4.55 -4.11
CA GLY A 18 -8.36 -4.52 -4.00
C GLY A 18 -7.85 -4.80 -2.60
N VAL A 19 -6.80 -5.61 -2.48
CA VAL A 19 -6.05 -5.76 -1.23
C VAL A 19 -4.59 -5.43 -1.47
N LEU A 20 -4.04 -4.55 -0.65
CA LEU A 20 -2.63 -4.18 -0.62
C LEU A 20 -1.91 -4.87 0.53
N ILE A 21 -0.78 -5.50 0.25
CA ILE A 21 0.12 -6.05 1.26
C ILE A 21 1.52 -5.50 1.01
N LEU A 22 2.11 -4.86 2.01
CA LEU A 22 3.52 -4.52 2.03
C LEU A 22 4.28 -5.66 2.73
N LEU A 23 5.26 -6.23 2.05
CA LEU A 23 6.11 -7.30 2.56
C LEU A 23 7.56 -6.82 2.68
N ALA A 24 8.27 -7.31 3.69
CA ALA A 24 9.73 -7.20 3.76
C ALA A 24 10.40 -8.16 2.74
N ASP A 25 11.72 -8.03 2.56
CA ASP A 25 12.46 -8.83 1.57
C ASP A 25 12.45 -10.34 1.87
N ASP A 26 12.27 -10.72 3.14
CA ASP A 26 12.10 -12.11 3.57
C ASP A 26 10.67 -12.67 3.35
N GLY A 27 9.77 -11.83 2.85
CA GLY A 27 8.37 -12.17 2.59
C GLY A 27 7.43 -12.04 3.78
N SER A 28 7.92 -11.59 4.94
CA SER A 28 7.07 -11.28 6.10
C SER A 28 6.16 -10.07 5.84
N THR A 29 4.94 -10.11 6.37
CA THR A 29 3.98 -9.02 6.24
C THR A 29 4.36 -7.85 7.15
N VAL A 30 4.49 -6.67 6.55
CA VAL A 30 4.75 -5.40 7.25
C VAL A 30 3.43 -4.70 7.55
N ALA A 31 2.54 -4.61 6.55
CA ALA A 31 1.21 -4.02 6.69
C ALA A 31 0.29 -4.52 5.57
N GLU A 32 -1.02 -4.49 5.82
CA GLU A 32 -2.07 -4.88 4.86
C GLU A 32 -3.28 -3.95 5.02
N ASN A 33 -3.96 -3.64 3.92
CA ASN A 33 -5.25 -2.96 3.93
C ASN A 33 -6.03 -3.26 2.63
N ASP A 34 -7.33 -3.46 2.75
CA ASP A 34 -8.28 -3.68 1.66
C ASP A 34 -9.25 -2.51 1.44
N ASP A 35 -9.33 -1.55 2.37
CA ASP A 35 -10.26 -0.44 2.28
C ASP A 35 -9.64 0.87 1.76
N GLY A 36 -10.47 1.66 1.06
CA GLY A 36 -10.21 3.03 0.66
C GLY A 36 -11.01 4.03 1.50
N PRO A 37 -10.66 5.33 1.49
CA PRO A 37 -11.36 6.34 2.28
C PRO A 37 -12.79 6.63 1.80
N ASP A 38 -13.16 6.16 0.61
CA ASP A 38 -14.47 6.36 -0.02
C ASP A 38 -15.45 5.19 0.22
N GLY A 39 -15.01 4.12 0.91
CA GLY A 39 -15.81 2.91 1.13
C GLY A 39 -16.09 2.11 -0.14
N GLY A 40 -15.34 2.34 -1.21
CA GLY A 40 -15.38 1.56 -2.45
C GLY A 40 -14.45 0.35 -2.42
N THR A 41 -14.17 -0.19 -3.61
CA THR A 41 -13.36 -1.40 -3.82
C THR A 41 -11.86 -1.13 -4.03
N ASN A 42 -11.42 0.10 -3.76
CA ASN A 42 -10.04 0.53 -3.88
C ASN A 42 -9.36 0.43 -2.52
N ALA A 43 -8.03 0.25 -2.48
CA ALA A 43 -7.30 0.15 -1.22
C ALA A 43 -6.26 1.27 -1.08
N LEU A 44 -6.10 1.79 0.15
CA LEU A 44 -5.08 2.77 0.49
C LEU A 44 -4.30 2.35 1.73
N LEU A 45 -3.02 2.00 1.58
CA LEU A 45 -2.16 1.55 2.68
C LEU A 45 -1.17 2.65 3.08
N PHE A 46 -1.14 2.99 4.37
CA PHE A 46 -0.09 3.82 4.97
C PHE A 46 0.86 2.94 5.80
N ALA A 47 2.16 3.13 5.62
CA ALA A 47 3.17 2.40 6.38
C ALA A 47 4.35 3.30 6.79
N ARG A 48 4.90 3.03 7.97
CA ARG A 48 6.20 3.54 8.41
C ARG A 48 7.24 2.44 8.21
N ILE A 49 8.34 2.77 7.56
CA ILE A 49 9.45 1.86 7.33
C ILE A 49 10.35 1.86 8.56
N THR A 50 10.43 0.72 9.27
CA THR A 50 11.22 0.60 10.50
C THR A 50 12.67 0.21 10.25
N GLU A 51 12.97 -0.37 9.08
CA GLU A 51 14.30 -0.85 8.68
C GLU A 51 14.58 -0.50 7.22
N SER A 52 15.80 -0.05 6.91
CA SER A 52 16.18 0.20 5.51
C SER A 52 16.32 -1.11 4.75
N GLY A 53 15.72 -1.21 3.57
CA GLY A 53 15.80 -2.43 2.79
C GLY A 53 14.91 -2.47 1.57
N LYS A 54 14.87 -3.64 0.94
CA LYS A 54 13.95 -3.94 -0.16
C LYS A 54 12.60 -4.36 0.41
N TYR A 55 11.55 -3.90 -0.25
CA TYR A 55 10.17 -4.20 0.09
C TYR A 55 9.41 -4.63 -1.17
N ILE A 56 8.38 -5.44 -0.98
CA ILE A 56 7.53 -5.95 -2.06
C ILE A 56 6.11 -5.46 -1.79
N ILE A 57 5.51 -4.78 -2.78
CA ILE A 57 4.08 -4.47 -2.76
C ILE A 57 3.36 -5.58 -3.50
N ARG A 58 2.51 -6.32 -2.79
CA ARG A 58 1.64 -7.34 -3.38
C ARG A 58 0.23 -6.76 -3.53
N VAL A 59 -0.31 -6.93 -4.72
CA VAL A 59 -1.70 -6.62 -5.08
C VAL A 59 -2.44 -7.94 -5.26
N ARG A 60 -3.61 -8.08 -4.65
CA ARG A 60 -4.54 -9.20 -4.91
C ARG A 60 -5.98 -8.70 -4.95
N ALA A 61 -6.86 -9.51 -5.52
CA ALA A 61 -8.29 -9.34 -5.32
C ALA A 61 -8.72 -9.87 -3.95
N PHE A 62 -9.72 -9.25 -3.33
CA PHE A 62 -10.43 -9.79 -2.18
C PHE A 62 -11.26 -11.01 -2.62
N GLY A 63 -11.15 -12.13 -1.90
CA GLY A 63 -11.78 -13.41 -2.26
C GLY A 63 -10.98 -14.28 -3.24
N GLU A 64 -11.60 -15.36 -3.72
CA GLU A 64 -10.90 -16.43 -4.48
C GLU A 64 -10.82 -16.20 -5.99
N THR A 65 -11.64 -15.29 -6.54
CA THR A 65 -11.74 -15.04 -7.98
C THR A 65 -11.63 -13.56 -8.28
N GLY A 66 -10.58 -13.14 -8.96
CA GLY A 66 -10.46 -11.76 -9.41
C GLY A 66 -9.06 -11.37 -9.84
N GLY A 67 -9.01 -10.39 -10.74
CA GLY A 67 -7.80 -9.85 -11.32
C GLY A 67 -8.17 -9.01 -12.53
N GLY A 68 -7.30 -8.11 -12.93
CA GLY A 68 -7.61 -7.23 -14.04
C GLY A 68 -6.65 -6.06 -14.09
N LYS A 69 -7.03 -5.03 -14.84
CA LYS A 69 -6.24 -3.81 -14.93
C LYS A 69 -6.35 -3.07 -13.61
N PHE A 70 -5.23 -2.56 -13.15
CA PHE A 70 -5.15 -1.72 -11.96
C PHE A 70 -4.13 -0.62 -12.16
N THR A 71 -4.24 0.41 -11.34
CA THR A 71 -3.19 1.42 -11.16
C THR A 71 -2.65 1.29 -9.76
N LEU A 72 -1.33 1.36 -9.64
CA LEU A 72 -0.62 1.37 -8.36
C LEU A 72 0.24 2.61 -8.27
N LYS A 73 0.10 3.37 -7.18
CA LYS A 73 0.92 4.54 -6.90
C LYS A 73 1.57 4.43 -5.53
N LEU A 74 2.89 4.51 -5.50
CA LEU A 74 3.68 4.65 -4.28
C LEU A 74 4.06 6.12 -4.09
N THR A 75 3.77 6.67 -2.92
CA THR A 75 4.16 8.03 -2.53
C THR A 75 4.99 7.98 -1.25
N ARG A 76 6.22 8.49 -1.29
CA ARG A 76 7.00 8.77 -0.07
C ARG A 76 6.51 10.12 0.49
N LEU A 77 5.88 10.07 1.65
CA LEU A 77 5.35 11.24 2.35
C LEU A 77 6.50 12.03 2.97
N ARG A 78 6.38 13.35 2.93
CA ARG A 78 7.27 14.26 3.64
C ARG A 78 6.45 15.00 4.69
N ALA A 79 6.99 15.10 5.89
CA ALA A 79 6.40 15.98 6.89
C ALA A 79 6.36 17.40 6.33
N VAL A 80 5.24 18.08 6.52
CA VAL A 80 5.18 19.53 6.32
C VAL A 80 5.64 20.13 7.64
N GLU A 81 6.74 20.89 7.62
CA GLU A 81 7.12 21.68 8.79
C GLU A 81 6.02 22.71 9.04
N GLY A 82 5.25 22.51 10.12
CA GLY A 82 4.27 23.49 10.56
C GLY A 82 4.99 24.79 10.92
N LYS A 83 4.55 25.91 10.35
CA LYS A 83 4.90 27.21 10.92
C LYS A 83 4.18 27.30 12.27
N ASN A 84 4.97 27.28 13.35
CA ASN A 84 4.54 27.73 14.67
C ASN A 84 4.12 29.21 14.62
#